data_AF-A0A9P0IMJ3-F1
#
_entry.id   AF-A0A9P0IMJ3-F1
#
_cell.length_a   1.000
_cell.length_b   1.000
_cell.length_c   1.000
_cell.angle_alpha   90.00
_cell.angle_beta   90.00
_cell.angle_gamma   90.00
#
_symmetry.space_group_name_H-M   'P 1'
#
loop_
_entity.id
_entity.type
_entity.pdbx_description
1 polymer ?
#
loop_
_entity_poly.entity_id
_entity_poly.type
_entity_poly.pdbx_seq_one_letter_code
_entity_poly.pdbx_strand_id
1 'polypeptide(L)'
;MFIFHLIGYLSEQLLKYTKDCDTCKSSFVVSEVYSQQLPATLVNMKTRGGLIHPNMHFFNFIRKIEESFAQHSSSANVFELITIDLMKIKPLSFPCAVHGEQIIAYTVIYYVRMRMRQFAFQENRKENKANRNKKKLLSFVRL
;
A
#
# COMPACT_ATOMS: atom_id res chain seq x y z
N MET A 1 10.83 -0.45 -2.60
CA MET A 1 10.56 -0.41 -4.06
C MET A 1 9.08 -0.62 -4.39
N PHE A 2 8.43 -1.73 -3.97
CA PHE A 2 6.98 -1.96 -4.21
C PHE A 2 6.07 -0.91 -3.56
N ILE A 3 6.34 -0.54 -2.31
CA ILE A 3 5.52 0.44 -1.56
C ILE A 3 5.44 1.78 -2.31
N PHE A 4 6.54 2.29 -2.86
CA PHE A 4 6.53 3.55 -3.62
C PHE A 4 5.66 3.50 -4.88
N HIS A 5 5.73 2.41 -5.64
CA HIS A 5 4.88 2.24 -6.83
C HIS A 5 3.40 2.16 -6.44
N LEU A 6 3.10 1.44 -5.36
CA LEU A 6 1.74 1.33 -4.82
C LEU A 6 1.18 2.68 -4.35
N ILE A 7 2.02 3.51 -3.71
CA ILE A 7 1.60 4.82 -3.24
C ILE A 7 1.38 5.77 -4.42
N GLY A 8 2.20 5.72 -5.47
CA GLY A 8 1.95 6.50 -6.68
C GLY A 8 0.60 6.16 -7.31
N TYR A 9 0.31 4.87 -7.46
CA TYR A 9 -1.00 4.41 -7.96
C TYR A 9 -2.16 4.84 -7.04
N LEU A 10 -1.99 4.73 -5.72
CA LEU A 10 -3.02 5.15 -4.76
C LEU A 10 -3.26 6.66 -4.80
N SER A 11 -2.20 7.45 -5.01
CA SER A 11 -2.29 8.90 -5.17
C SER A 11 -3.10 9.26 -6.41
N GLU A 12 -2.92 8.55 -7.53
CA GLU A 12 -3.76 8.73 -8.72
C GLU A 12 -5.25 8.40 -8.45
N GLN A 13 -5.53 7.34 -7.67
CA GLN A 13 -6.91 7.00 -7.31
C GLN A 13 -7.54 8.06 -6.41
N LEU A 14 -6.79 8.59 -5.45
CA LEU A 14 -7.26 9.66 -4.57
C LEU A 14 -7.48 10.97 -5.32
N LEU A 15 -6.61 11.33 -6.26
CA LEU A 15 -6.81 12.50 -7.11
C LEU A 15 -8.06 12.39 -7.99
N LYS A 16 -8.39 11.18 -8.47
CA LYS A 16 -9.67 10.92 -9.16
C LYS A 16 -10.86 11.04 -8.23
N TYR A 17 -10.72 10.58 -6.98
CA TYR A 17 -11.75 10.65 -5.95
C TYR A 17 -12.03 12.09 -5.49
N THR A 18 -11.00 12.95 -5.43
CA THR A 18 -11.12 14.35 -4.99
C THR A 18 -10.90 15.36 -6.12
N LYS A 19 -11.44 15.08 -7.30
CA LYS A 19 -11.16 15.82 -8.53
C LYS A 19 -11.45 17.33 -8.41
N ASP A 20 -12.45 17.69 -7.62
CA ASP A 20 -12.93 19.08 -7.50
C ASP A 20 -12.36 19.82 -6.27
N CYS A 21 -11.37 19.23 -5.58
CA CYS A 21 -10.76 19.84 -4.39
C CYS A 21 -9.28 20.17 -4.61
N ASP A 22 -8.99 21.46 -4.78
CA ASP A 22 -7.62 21.93 -5.01
C ASP A 22 -6.71 21.76 -3.80
N THR A 23 -7.25 21.85 -2.58
CA THR A 23 -6.50 21.53 -1.35
C THR A 23 -6.04 20.08 -1.35
N CYS A 24 -6.87 19.14 -1.81
CA CYS A 24 -6.46 17.74 -1.91
C CYS A 24 -5.37 17.58 -2.97
N LYS A 25 -5.52 18.19 -4.15
CA LYS A 25 -4.51 18.14 -5.23
C LYS A 25 -3.15 18.65 -4.76
N SER A 26 -3.11 19.85 -4.16
CA SER A 26 -1.87 20.45 -3.68
C SER A 26 -1.23 19.65 -2.54
N SER A 27 -2.04 18.92 -1.77
CA SER A 27 -1.54 18.08 -0.68
C SER A 27 -0.87 16.78 -1.15
N PHE A 28 -1.23 16.28 -2.33
CA PHE A 28 -0.61 15.10 -2.94
C PHE A 28 0.56 15.44 -3.87
N VAL A 29 0.54 16.62 -4.50
CA VAL A 29 1.56 17.07 -5.46
C VAL A 29 2.63 17.88 -4.73
N VAL A 30 3.74 17.24 -4.33
CA VAL A 30 4.96 17.96 -3.91
C VAL A 30 6.06 17.63 -4.92
N SER A 31 6.44 18.63 -5.71
CA SER A 31 7.19 18.46 -6.97
C SER A 31 8.70 18.22 -6.79
N GLU A 32 9.35 18.72 -5.73
CA GLU A 32 10.81 18.90 -5.81
C GLU A 32 11.67 18.08 -4.84
N VAL A 33 11.16 17.69 -3.67
CA VAL A 33 12.01 17.06 -2.62
C VAL A 33 12.19 15.56 -2.83
N TYR A 34 11.36 14.92 -3.67
CA TYR A 34 11.25 13.46 -3.73
C TYR A 34 12.11 12.75 -4.77
N SER A 35 12.49 13.44 -5.85
CA SER A 35 13.26 12.83 -6.95
C SER A 35 14.64 12.34 -6.51
N GLN A 36 15.14 12.83 -5.36
CA GLN A 36 16.48 12.57 -4.85
C GLN A 36 16.59 11.37 -3.90
N GLN A 37 15.48 10.77 -3.45
CA GLN A 37 15.55 9.56 -2.62
C GLN A 37 15.75 8.31 -3.47
N LEU A 38 16.70 7.45 -3.07
CA LEU A 38 17.06 6.20 -3.76
C LEU A 38 15.83 5.36 -4.22
N PRO A 39 14.79 5.16 -3.38
CA PRO A 39 13.60 4.43 -3.80
C PRO A 39 12.76 5.13 -4.88
N ALA A 40 12.72 6.46 -4.90
CA ALA A 40 12.05 7.25 -5.92
C ALA A 40 12.84 7.26 -7.23
N THR A 41 14.18 7.33 -7.15
CA THR A 41 15.07 7.18 -8.30
C THR A 41 14.88 5.82 -9.00
N LEU A 42 14.79 4.72 -8.23
CA LEU A 42 14.53 3.38 -8.78
C LEU A 42 13.15 3.25 -9.43
N VAL A 43 12.12 3.91 -8.88
CA VAL A 43 10.80 3.95 -9.50
C VAL A 43 10.85 4.75 -10.79
N ASN A 44 11.49 5.92 -10.81
CA ASN A 44 11.63 6.76 -11.99
C ASN A 44 12.38 6.07 -13.13
N MET A 45 13.44 5.32 -12.81
CA MET A 45 14.15 4.48 -13.77
C MET A 45 13.23 3.41 -14.39
N LYS A 46 12.32 2.83 -13.60
CA LYS A 46 11.39 1.79 -14.05
C LYS A 46 10.17 2.33 -14.80
N THR A 47 9.65 3.49 -14.41
CA THR A 47 8.39 4.06 -14.92
C THR A 47 8.59 5.20 -15.91
N ARG A 48 9.85 5.52 -16.27
CA ARG A 48 10.23 6.65 -17.13
C ARG A 48 9.66 7.99 -16.66
N GLY A 49 9.52 8.17 -15.34
CA GLY A 49 9.00 9.40 -14.73
C GLY A 49 7.48 9.56 -14.76
N GLY A 50 6.71 8.57 -15.22
CA GLY A 50 5.25 8.67 -15.33
C GLY A 50 4.46 8.47 -14.03
N LEU A 51 5.10 8.37 -12.87
CA LEU A 51 4.42 8.09 -11.60
C LEU A 51 4.38 9.34 -10.71
N ILE A 52 3.22 9.62 -10.12
CA ILE A 52 3.06 10.71 -9.16
C ILE A 52 3.87 10.38 -7.89
N HIS A 53 4.71 11.33 -7.46
CA HIS A 53 5.44 11.23 -6.20
C HIS A 53 4.56 11.76 -5.05
N PRO A 54 4.16 10.90 -4.11
CA PRO A 54 3.32 11.30 -2.97
C PRO A 54 4.07 12.19 -1.99
N ASN A 55 3.34 13.01 -1.23
CA ASN A 55 3.84 13.78 -0.08
C ASN A 55 4.41 12.88 1.05
N MET A 56 5.41 13.38 1.81
CA MET A 56 6.05 12.71 2.97
C MET A 56 5.08 12.32 4.06
N HIS A 57 4.09 13.15 4.31
CA HIS A 57 3.04 12.81 5.26
C HIS A 57 2.26 11.58 4.79
N PHE A 58 1.91 11.52 3.50
CA PHE A 58 1.18 10.40 2.93
C PHE A 58 2.04 9.14 2.84
N PHE A 59 3.31 9.26 2.44
CA PHE A 59 4.26 8.14 2.44
C PHE A 59 4.42 7.53 3.84
N ASN A 60 4.65 8.38 4.85
CA ASN A 60 4.80 7.92 6.23
C ASN A 60 3.52 7.27 6.76
N PHE A 61 2.35 7.81 6.39
CA PHE A 61 1.06 7.21 6.73
C PHE A 61 0.92 5.80 6.15
N ILE A 62 1.21 5.62 4.86
CA ILE A 62 1.17 4.31 4.21
C ILE A 62 2.19 3.35 4.83
N ARG A 63 3.39 3.85 5.18
CA ARG A 63 4.39 3.03 5.87
C ARG A 63 3.86 2.49 7.20
N LYS A 64 3.11 3.29 7.97
CA LYS A 64 2.46 2.83 9.21
C LYS A 64 1.38 1.79 8.96
N ILE A 65 0.58 1.95 7.90
CA ILE A 65 -0.37 0.92 7.49
C ILE A 65 0.36 -0.38 7.14
N GLU A 66 1.47 -0.32 6.39
CA GLU A 66 2.23 -1.51 6.00
C GLU A 66 2.92 -2.17 7.20
N GLU A 67 3.46 -1.39 8.15
CA GLU A 67 4.03 -1.91 9.41
C GLU A 67 2.99 -2.70 10.20
N SER A 68 1.78 -2.15 10.37
CA SER A 68 0.68 -2.85 11.06
C SER A 68 0.16 -4.03 10.24
N PHE A 69 0.06 -3.90 8.91
CA PHE A 69 -0.31 -5.01 8.03
C PHE A 69 0.65 -6.19 8.15
N ALA A 70 1.96 -5.95 8.21
CA ALA A 70 2.96 -7.00 8.35
C ALA A 70 2.77 -7.80 9.65
N GLN A 71 2.33 -7.16 10.73
CA GLN A 71 2.06 -7.80 12.02
C GLN A 71 0.78 -8.63 11.98
N HIS A 72 -0.26 -8.16 11.28
CA HIS A 72 -1.59 -8.75 11.35
C HIS A 72 -2.00 -9.54 10.11
N SER A 73 -1.18 -9.61 9.05
CA SER A 73 -1.56 -10.13 7.72
C SER A 73 -2.18 -11.54 7.69
N SER A 74 -1.90 -12.38 8.69
CA SER A 74 -2.48 -13.73 8.83
C SER A 74 -3.80 -13.76 9.62
N SER A 75 -4.25 -12.64 10.18
CA SER A 75 -5.48 -12.55 10.97
C SER A 75 -6.72 -12.45 10.07
N ALA A 76 -7.85 -13.01 10.53
CA ALA A 76 -9.14 -12.80 9.89
C ALA A 76 -9.63 -11.34 10.03
N ASN A 77 -9.22 -10.64 11.08
CA ASN A 77 -9.69 -9.30 11.45
C ASN A 77 -8.64 -8.21 11.13
N VAL A 78 -7.87 -8.39 10.07
CA VAL A 78 -6.79 -7.47 9.65
C VAL A 78 -7.21 -6.00 9.64
N PHE A 79 -8.39 -5.67 9.12
CA PHE A 79 -8.87 -4.29 9.06
C PHE A 79 -9.03 -3.67 10.44
N GLU A 80 -9.69 -4.38 11.35
CA GLU A 80 -9.96 -3.90 12.70
C GLU A 80 -8.66 -3.67 13.47
N LEU A 81 -7.72 -4.61 13.39
CA LEU A 81 -6.42 -4.53 14.06
C LEU A 81 -5.60 -3.34 13.54
N ILE A 82 -5.56 -3.14 12.22
CA ILE A 82 -4.87 -1.99 11.62
C ILE A 82 -5.53 -0.68 12.06
N THR A 83 -6.87 -0.60 12.05
CA THR A 83 -7.57 0.60 12.50
C THR A 83 -7.27 0.92 13.96
N ILE A 84 -7.27 -0.08 14.85
CA ILE A 84 -6.90 0.09 16.26
C ILE A 84 -5.46 0.63 16.39
N ASP A 85 -4.51 0.11 15.61
CA ASP A 85 -3.13 0.58 15.65
C ASP A 85 -2.99 2.01 15.13
N LEU A 86 -3.73 2.37 14.09
CA LEU A 86 -3.74 3.74 13.57
C LEU A 86 -4.35 4.75 14.55
N MET A 87 -5.38 4.36 15.32
CA MET A 87 -5.98 5.24 16.33
C MET A 87 -5.02 5.59 17.47
N LYS A 88 -4.01 4.75 17.74
CA LYS A 88 -2.96 5.03 18.73
C LYS A 88 -1.98 6.10 18.24
N ILE A 89 -1.93 6.37 16.93
CA ILE A 89 -1.01 7.32 16.32
C ILE A 89 -1.71 8.68 16.24
N LYS A 90 -1.37 9.61 17.14
CA LYS A 90 -1.89 10.98 17.12
C LYS A 90 -0.82 12.02 16.72
N PRO A 91 -1.17 13.06 15.94
CA PRO A 91 -2.41 13.22 15.18
C PRO A 91 -2.34 12.56 13.81
N LEU A 92 -3.38 11.79 13.45
CA LEU A 92 -3.62 11.35 12.08
C LEU A 92 -4.50 12.40 11.39
N SER A 93 -3.89 13.33 10.65
CA SER A 93 -4.60 14.42 9.99
C SER A 93 -4.18 14.57 8.54
N PHE A 94 -5.15 14.90 7.69
CA PHE A 94 -4.92 15.30 6.31
C PHE A 94 -5.25 16.80 6.17
N PRO A 95 -4.44 17.58 5.43
CA PRO A 95 -4.58 19.04 5.33
C PRO A 95 -5.91 19.56 4.76
N CYS A 96 -6.74 18.72 4.13
CA CYS A 96 -8.08 19.12 3.70
C CYS A 96 -9.11 18.91 4.82
N ALA A 97 -9.69 20.00 5.32
CA ALA A 97 -10.75 19.95 6.34
C ALA A 97 -12.06 19.30 5.85
N VAL A 98 -12.33 19.36 4.54
CA VAL A 98 -13.57 18.83 3.95
C VAL A 98 -13.49 17.32 3.71
N HIS A 99 -12.36 16.85 3.16
CA HIS A 99 -12.21 15.46 2.70
C HIS A 99 -11.22 14.66 3.53
N GLY A 100 -10.58 15.24 4.55
CA GLY A 100 -9.44 14.63 5.22
C GLY A 100 -9.75 13.27 5.84
N GLU A 101 -10.84 13.18 6.61
CA GLU A 101 -11.29 11.92 7.21
C GLU A 101 -11.64 10.87 6.15
N GLN A 102 -12.33 11.29 5.09
CA GLN A 102 -12.73 10.41 3.99
C GLN A 102 -11.52 9.87 3.23
N ILE A 103 -10.53 10.72 2.95
CA ILE A 103 -9.27 10.33 2.31
C ILE A 103 -8.52 9.33 3.18
N ILE A 104 -8.42 9.57 4.49
CA ILE A 104 -7.77 8.66 5.43
C ILE A 104 -8.48 7.29 5.41
N ALA A 105 -9.80 7.28 5.59
CA ALA A 105 -10.58 6.04 5.59
C ALA A 105 -10.46 5.28 4.26
N TYR A 106 -10.62 5.97 3.13
CA TYR A 106 -10.48 5.40 1.80
C TYR A 106 -9.08 4.81 1.60
N THR A 107 -8.04 5.53 2.02
CA THR A 107 -6.65 5.09 1.93
C THR A 107 -6.42 3.80 2.68
N VAL A 108 -6.87 3.70 3.93
CA VAL A 108 -6.74 2.48 4.76
C VAL A 108 -7.47 1.32 4.09
N ILE A 109 -8.74 1.52 3.73
CA ILE A 109 -9.56 0.47 3.13
C ILE A 109 -8.92 -0.04 1.83
N TYR A 110 -8.56 0.88 0.93
CA TYR A 110 -8.03 0.54 -0.38
C TYR A 110 -6.67 -0.17 -0.26
N TYR A 111 -5.76 0.39 0.53
CA TYR A 111 -4.41 -0.15 0.68
C TYR A 111 -4.44 -1.55 1.29
N VAL A 112 -5.19 -1.74 2.39
CA VAL A 112 -5.29 -3.03 3.05
C VAL A 112 -5.96 -4.07 2.16
N ARG A 113 -7.04 -3.71 1.43
CA ARG A 113 -7.66 -4.62 0.44
C ARG A 113 -6.66 -5.08 -0.62
N MET A 114 -5.91 -4.14 -1.16
CA MET A 114 -4.90 -4.43 -2.17
C MET A 114 -3.78 -5.34 -1.61
N ARG A 115 -3.30 -5.08 -0.39
CA ARG A 115 -2.28 -5.91 0.26
C ARG A 115 -2.78 -7.31 0.60
N MET A 116 -4.02 -7.45 1.06
CA MET A 116 -4.65 -8.76 1.28
C MET A 116 -4.70 -9.60 0.01
N ARG A 117 -5.06 -9.00 -1.14
CA ARG A 117 -5.04 -9.71 -2.44
C ARG A 117 -3.63 -10.20 -2.80
N GLN A 118 -2.63 -9.36 -2.59
CA GLN A 118 -1.23 -9.71 -2.84
C GLN A 118 -0.75 -10.82 -1.90
N PHE A 119 -1.11 -10.73 -0.62
CA PHE A 119 -0.78 -11.73 0.39
C PHE A 119 -1.40 -13.10 0.05
N ALA A 120 -2.71 -13.14 -0.21
CA ALA A 120 -3.41 -14.36 -0.60
C ALA A 120 -2.82 -15.00 -1.86
N PHE A 121 -2.47 -14.17 -2.87
CA PHE A 121 -1.81 -14.67 -4.07
C PHE A 121 -0.45 -15.32 -3.78
N GLN A 122 0.34 -14.75 -2.88
CA GLN A 122 1.63 -15.30 -2.48
C GLN A 122 1.46 -16.62 -1.71
N GLU A 123 0.53 -16.68 -0.76
CA GLU A 123 0.24 -17.90 0.02
C GLU A 123 -0.25 -19.03 -0.89
N ASN A 124 -1.20 -18.76 -1.79
CA ASN A 124 -1.68 -19.74 -2.75
C ASN A 124 -0.56 -20.27 -3.67
N ARG A 125 0.40 -19.41 -4.05
CA ARG A 125 1.58 -19.85 -4.83
C ARG A 125 2.49 -20.77 -4.04
N LYS A 126 2.74 -20.45 -2.76
CA LYS A 126 3.56 -21.30 -1.86
C LYS A 126 2.90 -22.66 -1.69
N GLU A 127 1.61 -22.69 -1.41
CA GLU A 127 0.84 -23.92 -1.23
C GLU A 127 0.83 -24.78 -2.50
N ASN A 128 0.61 -24.16 -3.67
CA ASN A 128 0.67 -24.85 -4.95
C ASN A 128 2.06 -25.47 -5.22
N LYS A 129 3.14 -24.76 -4.86
CA LYS A 129 4.50 -25.29 -4.98
C LYS A 129 4.73 -26.48 -4.04
N ALA A 130 4.28 -26.38 -2.78
CA ALA A 130 4.35 -27.47 -1.82
C ALA A 130 3.58 -28.71 -2.29
N ASN A 131 2.37 -28.52 -2.83
CA ASN A 131 1.55 -29.60 -3.36
C ASN A 131 2.18 -30.28 -4.59
N ARG A 132 2.79 -29.51 -5.50
CA ARG A 132 3.56 -30.06 -6.63
C ARG A 132 4.74 -30.92 -6.15
N ASN A 133 5.47 -30.47 -5.14
CA ASN A 133 6.59 -31.21 -4.58
C ASN A 133 6.14 -32.51 -3.89
N LYS A 134 5.06 -32.47 -3.10
CA LYS A 134 4.46 -33.67 -2.49
C LYS A 134 4.04 -34.69 -3.55
N LYS A 135 3.38 -34.26 -4.63
CA LYS A 135 2.98 -35.14 -5.75
C LYS A 135 4.18 -35.81 -6.43
N LYS A 136 5.27 -35.05 -6.65
CA LYS A 136 6.52 -35.61 -7.21
C LYS A 136 7.13 -36.68 -6.31
N LEU A 137 7.24 -36.42 -5.00
CA LEU A 137 7.77 -37.40 -4.04
C LEU A 137 6.93 -38.68 -4.03
N LEU A 138 5.61 -38.56 -4.00
CA LEU A 138 4.70 -39.70 -4.05
C LEU A 138 4.82 -40.51 -5.35
N SER A 139 5.17 -39.89 -6.49
CA SER A 139 5.43 -40.63 -7.72
C SER A 139 6.76 -41.40 -7.71
N PHE A 140 7.76 -40.96 -6.94
CA PHE A 140 9.04 -41.68 -6.82
C PHE A 140 8.97 -42.86 -5.85
N VAL A 141 8.12 -42.80 -4.82
CA VAL A 141 7.93 -43.89 -3.83
C VAL A 141 7.08 -45.05 -4.39
N ARG A 142 6.46 -44.89 -5.57
CA ARG A 142 5.66 -45.93 -6.24
C ARG A 142 6.47 -46.77 -7.25
N LEU A 143 7.79 -46.59 -7.31
CA LEU A 143 8.76 -47.43 -8.04
C LEU A 143 9.51 -48.30 -7.04
#